data_AF-A0A972XGS3-F1
#
_entry.id   AF-A0A972XGS3-F1
#
_cell.length_a   1.000
_cell.length_b   1.000
_cell.length_c   1.000
_cell.angle_alpha   90.00
_cell.angle_beta   90.00
_cell.angle_gamma   90.00
#
_symmetry.space_group_name_H-M   'P 1'
#
loop_
_entity.id
_entity.type
_entity.pdbx_description
1 polymer ?
#
loop_
_entity_poly.entity_id
_entity_poly.type
_entity_poly.pdbx_seq_one_letter_code
_entity_poly.pdbx_strand_id
1 'polypeptide(L)'
;GELSISVIAVVYLAGATIGQAAPIPGGLGAVEAALSAGLTAAGLDGGVAVSAVLLYRLVTFWLPTLPGYWSFNWLTKRGAL
;
A
#
# COMPACT_ATOMS: atom_id res chain seq x y z
N GLY A 1 -19.01 -9.47 -4.34
CA GLY A 1 -18.65 -8.63 -5.49
C GLY A 1 -17.36 -9.14 -6.05
N GLU A 2 -17.40 -9.80 -7.21
CA GLU A 2 -16.20 -10.23 -7.91
C GLU A 2 -15.83 -9.12 -8.89
N LEU A 3 -14.71 -8.43 -8.63
CA LEU A 3 -14.16 -7.45 -9.55
C LEU A 3 -13.20 -8.13 -10.52
N SER A 4 -13.25 -7.73 -11.79
CA SER A 4 -12.27 -8.18 -12.79
C SER A 4 -10.86 -7.71 -12.41
N ILE A 5 -9.86 -8.52 -12.74
CA ILE A 5 -8.44 -8.18 -12.52
C ILE A 5 -8.04 -6.89 -13.24
N SER A 6 -8.66 -6.59 -14.38
CA SER A 6 -8.41 -5.34 -15.12
C SER A 6 -8.85 -4.11 -14.31
N VAL A 7 -9.98 -4.18 -13.64
CA VAL A 7 -10.50 -3.10 -12.79
C VAL A 7 -9.58 -2.87 -11.60
N ILE A 8 -9.16 -3.95 -10.94
CA ILE A 8 -8.22 -3.88 -9.82
C ILE A 8 -6.89 -3.26 -10.27
N ALA A 9 -6.38 -3.65 -11.44
CA ALA A 9 -5.14 -3.11 -11.99
C ALA A 9 -5.24 -1.61 -12.28
N VAL A 10 -6.34 -1.14 -12.86
CA VAL A 10 -6.57 0.29 -13.13
C VAL A 10 -6.62 1.08 -11.83
N VAL A 11 -7.38 0.60 -10.83
CA VAL A 11 -7.45 1.23 -9.51
C VAL A 11 -6.07 1.26 -8.84
N TYR A 12 -5.31 0.16 -8.93
CA TYR A 12 -3.97 0.09 -8.38
C TYR A 12 -3.03 1.12 -9.02
N LEU A 13 -3.01 1.20 -10.35
CA LEU A 13 -2.16 2.14 -11.07
C LEU A 13 -2.51 3.60 -10.72
N ALA A 14 -3.80 3.94 -10.67
CA ALA A 14 -4.25 5.27 -10.27
C ALA A 14 -3.96 5.57 -8.79
N GLY A 15 -4.14 4.60 -7.89
CA GLY A 15 -3.82 4.74 -6.48
C GLY A 15 -2.32 4.90 -6.23
N ALA A 16 -1.49 4.18 -7.00
CA ALA A 16 -0.04 4.29 -6.93
C ALA A 16 0.45 5.68 -7.37
N THR A 17 -0.09 6.25 -8.44
CA THR A 17 0.30 7.61 -8.87
C THR A 17 -0.08 8.67 -7.83
N ILE A 18 -1.25 8.55 -7.20
CA ILE A 18 -1.66 9.41 -6.08
C ILE A 18 -0.71 9.24 -4.89
N GLY A 19 -0.33 8.00 -4.57
CA GLY A 19 0.62 7.69 -3.50
C GLY A 19 1.98 8.35 -3.70
N GLN A 20 2.50 8.36 -4.92
CA GLN A 20 3.78 9.00 -5.26
C GLN A 20 3.71 10.53 -5.23
N ALA A 21 2.52 11.11 -5.48
CA ALA A 21 2.31 12.55 -5.42
C ALA A 21 2.18 13.07 -3.98
N ALA A 22 1.90 12.20 -3.01
CA ALA A 22 1.73 12.59 -1.62
C ALA A 22 3.10 12.93 -0.98
N PRO A 23 3.24 14.07 -0.25
CA PRO A 23 4.51 14.52 0.33
C PRO A 23 4.92 13.75 1.60
N ILE A 24 4.43 12.52 1.75
CA ILE A 24 4.59 11.69 2.93
C ILE A 24 5.33 10.40 2.57
N PRO A 25 6.34 9.98 3.36
CA PRO A 25 7.07 8.75 3.10
C PRO A 25 6.12 7.54 2.95
N GLY A 26 6.26 6.80 1.85
CA GLY A 26 5.46 5.60 1.59
C GLY A 26 3.97 5.84 1.31
N GLY A 27 3.53 7.09 1.07
CA GLY A 27 2.16 7.41 0.67
C GLY A 27 1.09 7.06 1.71
N LEU A 28 1.45 7.01 2.99
CA LEU A 28 0.58 6.60 4.11
C LEU A 28 -0.72 7.41 4.24
N GLY A 29 -1.87 6.76 4.07
CA GLY A 29 -3.18 7.38 4.08
C GLY A 29 -3.65 7.83 2.70
N ALA A 30 -2.76 8.36 1.85
CA ALA A 30 -3.10 8.72 0.48
C ALA A 30 -3.38 7.48 -0.38
N VAL A 31 -2.50 6.48 -0.31
CA VAL A 31 -2.64 5.21 -1.04
C VAL A 31 -3.86 4.45 -0.53
N GLU A 32 -4.03 4.34 0.79
CA GLU A 32 -5.16 3.64 1.40
C GLU A 32 -6.49 4.26 0.99
N ALA A 33 -6.60 5.59 1.05
CA ALA A 33 -7.79 6.30 0.65
C ALA A 33 -8.07 6.11 -0.84
N ALA A 34 -7.06 6.28 -1.70
CA ALA A 34 -7.22 6.15 -3.15
C ALA A 34 -7.65 4.74 -3.58
N LEU A 35 -7.01 3.70 -3.05
CA LEU A 35 -7.35 2.32 -3.37
C LEU A 35 -8.71 1.91 -2.79
N SER A 36 -9.00 2.28 -1.54
CA SER A 36 -10.28 1.93 -0.91
C SER A 36 -11.44 2.64 -1.61
N ALA A 37 -11.28 3.93 -1.94
CA ALA A 37 -12.28 4.68 -2.70
C ALA A 37 -12.45 4.13 -4.12
N GLY A 38 -11.35 3.81 -4.81
CA GLY A 38 -11.41 3.26 -6.17
C GLY A 38 -12.08 1.88 -6.23
N LEU A 39 -11.77 0.97 -5.30
CA LEU A 39 -12.41 -0.35 -5.23
C LEU A 39 -13.88 -0.25 -4.82
N THR A 40 -14.21 0.64 -3.89
CA THR A 40 -15.61 0.88 -3.48
C THR A 40 -16.40 1.47 -4.64
N ALA A 41 -15.84 2.45 -5.36
CA ALA A 41 -16.46 3.04 -6.55
C ALA A 41 -16.62 2.03 -7.70
N ALA A 42 -15.75 1.02 -7.77
CA ALA A 42 -15.87 -0.09 -8.71
C ALA A 42 -16.97 -1.12 -8.33
N GLY A 43 -17.62 -0.96 -7.16
CA GLY A 43 -18.73 -1.81 -6.72
C GLY A 43 -18.35 -2.87 -5.68
N LEU A 44 -17.16 -2.80 -5.08
CA LEU A 44 -16.81 -3.62 -3.92
C LEU A 44 -17.45 -3.04 -2.65
N ASP A 45 -17.84 -3.92 -1.72
CA ASP A 45 -18.27 -3.47 -0.40
C ASP A 45 -17.15 -2.67 0.29
N GLY A 46 -17.50 -1.55 0.94
CA GLY A 46 -16.53 -0.64 1.53
C GLY A 46 -15.72 -1.28 2.67
N GLY A 47 -16.34 -2.12 3.49
CA GLY A 47 -15.64 -2.86 4.55
C GLY A 47 -14.64 -3.86 3.97
N VAL A 48 -15.03 -4.56 2.91
CA VAL A 48 -14.14 -5.48 2.17
C VAL A 48 -13.01 -4.71 1.47
N ALA A 49 -13.29 -3.58 0.84
CA ALA A 49 -12.30 -2.76 0.16
C ALA A 49 -11.22 -2.25 1.13
N VAL A 50 -11.64 -1.65 2.26
CA VAL A 50 -10.71 -1.13 3.26
C VAL A 50 -9.86 -2.25 3.88
N SER A 51 -10.49 -3.36 4.28
CA SER A 51 -9.76 -4.49 4.87
C SER A 51 -8.78 -5.12 3.88
N ALA A 52 -9.15 -5.28 2.61
CA ALA A 52 -8.27 -5.79 1.56
C ALA A 52 -7.07 -4.85 1.32
N VAL A 53 -7.30 -3.53 1.27
CA VAL A 53 -6.23 -2.54 1.09
C VAL A 53 -5.27 -2.52 2.27
N LEU A 54 -5.78 -2.59 3.50
CA LEU A 54 -4.94 -2.66 4.70
C LEU A 54 -4.12 -3.95 4.75
N LEU A 55 -4.71 -5.09 4.38
CA LEU A 55 -3.97 -6.35 4.27
C LEU A 55 -2.89 -6.28 3.18
N TYR A 56 -3.22 -5.72 2.02
CA TYR A 56 -2.26 -5.48 0.95
C TYR A 56 -1.08 -4.64 1.43
N ARG A 57 -1.35 -3.55 2.17
CA ARG A 57 -0.33 -2.66 2.74
C ARG A 57 0.51 -3.37 3.80
N LEU A 58 -0.12 -4.16 4.68
CA LEU A 58 0.57 -4.95 5.69
C LEU A 58 1.63 -5.86 5.06
N VAL A 59 1.27 -6.55 3.97
CA VAL A 59 2.15 -7.51 3.31
C VAL A 59 3.19 -6.84 2.42
N THR A 60 2.85 -5.78 1.70
CA THR A 60 3.74 -5.16 0.70
C THR A 60 4.59 -4.01 1.23
N PHE A 61 4.12 -3.30 2.26
CA PHE A 61 4.82 -2.14 2.82
C PHE A 61 5.35 -2.42 4.23
N TRP A 62 4.51 -2.91 5.15
CA TRP A 62 4.90 -3.03 6.56
C TRP A 62 5.83 -4.24 6.81
N LEU A 63 5.47 -5.41 6.27
CA LEU A 63 6.23 -6.65 6.48
C LEU A 63 7.67 -6.57 5.94
N PRO A 64 7.95 -6.01 4.74
CA PRO A 64 9.31 -5.83 4.24
C PRO A 64 10.11 -4.74 4.97
N THR A 65 9.42 -3.78 5.60
CA THR A 65 10.08 -2.71 6.36
C THR A 65 10.78 -3.24 7.61
N LEU A 66 10.22 -4.27 8.26
CA LEU A 66 10.79 -4.88 9.48
C LEU A 66 12.21 -5.47 9.27
N PRO A 67 12.45 -6.38 8.32
CA PRO A 67 13.80 -6.90 8.08
C PRO A 67 14.74 -5.82 7.54
N GLY A 68 14.23 -4.85 6.77
CA GLY A 68 15.01 -3.70 6.32
C GLY A 68 15.54 -2.86 7.49
N TYR A 69 14.68 -2.53 8.45
CA TYR A 69 15.04 -1.82 9.67
C TYR A 69 16.06 -2.59 10.50
N TRP A 70 15.89 -3.90 10.66
CA TRP A 70 16.82 -4.73 11.41
C TRP A 70 18.20 -4.79 10.75
N SER A 71 18.23 -4.95 9.42
CA SER A 71 19.45 -4.98 8.62
C SER A 71 20.18 -3.63 8.66
N PHE A 72 19.44 -2.52 8.55
CA PHE A 72 19.99 -1.17 8.66
C PHE A 72 20.68 -0.97 10.01
N ASN A 73 19.99 -1.25 11.11
CA ASN A 73 20.56 -1.13 12.45
C ASN A 73 21.77 -2.03 12.66
N TRP A 74 21.76 -3.24 12.10
CA TRP A 74 22.88 -4.17 12.22
C TRP A 74 24.12 -3.67 11.47
N LEU A 75 23.94 -3.14 10.26
CA LEU A 75 25.03 -2.57 9.46
C LEU A 75 25.60 -1.30 10.10
N THR A 76 24.76 -0.38 10.57
CA THR A 76 25.19 0.84 11.27
C THR A 76 25.99 0.51 12.54
N LYS A 77 25.56 -0.50 13.32
CA LYS A 77 26.32 -0.95 14.51
C LYS A 77 27.70 -1.54 14.18
N ARG A 78 27.90 -2.01 12.96
CA ARG A 78 29.17 -2.58 12.47
C ARG A 78 30.05 -1.57 11.72
N GLY A 79 29.59 -0.33 11.56
CA GLY A 79 30.29 0.69 10.77
C GLY A 79 30.35 0.38 9.27
N ALA A 80 29.43 -0.44 8.77
CA ALA A 80 29.34 -0.82 7.36
C ALA A 80 28.38 0.08 6.55
N LEU A 81 27.72 1.01 7.24
CA LEU A 81 26.92 2.14 6.74
C LEU A 81 27.31 3.36 7.56
#